data_AF-A0A6P2VCK1-F1
#
_entry.id   AF-A0A6P2VCK1-F1
#
_cell.length_a   1.000
_cell.length_b   1.000
_cell.length_c   1.000
_cell.angle_alpha   90.00
_cell.angle_beta   90.00
_cell.angle_gamma   90.00
#
_symmetry.space_group_name_H-M   'P 1'
#
loop_
_entity.id
_entity.type
_entity.pdbx_description
1 polymer ?
#
loop_
_entity_poly.entity_id
_entity_poly.type
_entity_poly.pdbx_seq_one_letter_code
_entity_poly.pdbx_strand_id
1 'polypeptide(L)'
;MVHLEEGSVYPGHPLVLATIVMFAFDDFESADEATEHGWCRALADCRIPGAGDHVGAAMRVLRHGRAGWDADAMVAEAHQYWDQGQAGGHDKNVAPGRAQAEKIETMFRTKVATWLERRTAPA
;
A
#
# COMPACT_ATOMS: atom_id res chain seq x y z
N MET A 1 -8.45 8.66 8.88
CA MET A 1 -8.89 7.39 8.25
C MET A 1 -10.24 7.56 7.54
N VAL A 2 -10.43 8.66 6.78
CA VAL A 2 -11.75 9.07 6.22
C VAL A 2 -11.96 8.53 4.79
N HIS A 3 -11.00 7.76 4.26
CA HIS A 3 -11.00 7.32 2.85
C HIS A 3 -11.48 5.87 2.65
N LEU A 4 -11.72 5.14 3.74
CA LEU A 4 -12.33 3.81 3.74
C LEU A 4 -13.47 3.88 4.74
N GLU A 5 -14.72 3.90 4.27
CA GLU A 5 -15.93 4.10 5.09
C GLU A 5 -16.04 3.08 6.25
N GLU A 6 -15.42 1.90 6.10
CA GLU A 6 -15.52 0.77 7.05
C GLU A 6 -14.15 0.26 7.57
N GLY A 7 -13.08 1.06 7.45
CA GLY A 7 -11.72 0.62 7.81
C GLY A 7 -11.15 -0.44 6.86
N SER A 8 -9.90 -0.89 7.06
CA SER A 8 -9.27 -1.88 6.16
C SER A 8 -9.59 -3.31 6.56
N VAL A 9 -9.86 -4.19 5.57
CA VAL A 9 -9.99 -5.64 5.79
C VAL A 9 -8.62 -6.24 6.08
N TYR A 10 -8.40 -6.75 7.28
CA TYR A 10 -7.15 -7.44 7.66
C TYR A 10 -6.95 -8.73 6.83
N PRO A 11 -5.73 -9.09 6.39
CA PRO A 11 -4.42 -8.46 6.65
C PRO A 11 -4.11 -7.17 5.86
N GLY A 12 -5.05 -6.73 5.03
CA GLY A 12 -4.93 -5.54 4.19
C GLY A 12 -4.50 -5.91 2.78
N HIS A 13 -5.34 -5.64 1.79
CA HIS A 13 -4.93 -5.82 0.39
C HIS A 13 -3.79 -4.84 0.07
N PRO A 14 -2.70 -5.24 -0.62
CA PRO A 14 -1.55 -4.37 -0.84
C PRO A 14 -1.90 -3.03 -1.50
N LEU A 15 -2.84 -3.03 -2.47
CA LEU A 15 -3.33 -1.80 -3.10
C LEU A 15 -4.00 -0.82 -2.11
N VAL A 16 -4.78 -1.37 -1.17
CA VAL A 16 -5.44 -0.58 -0.12
C VAL A 16 -4.39 -0.02 0.83
N LEU A 17 -3.47 -0.86 1.31
CA LEU A 17 -2.41 -0.44 2.22
C LEU A 17 -1.48 0.59 1.57
N ALA A 18 -1.11 0.41 0.30
CA ALA A 18 -0.30 1.37 -0.46
C ALA A 18 -1.01 2.73 -0.54
N THR A 19 -2.33 2.72 -0.75
CA THR A 19 -3.13 3.95 -0.73
C THR A 19 -3.13 4.61 0.64
N ILE A 20 -3.27 3.84 1.72
CA ILE A 20 -3.20 4.36 3.11
C ILE A 20 -1.81 4.96 3.38
N VAL A 21 -0.73 4.31 2.94
CA VAL A 21 0.65 4.83 3.07
C VAL A 21 0.76 6.20 2.41
N MET A 22 0.25 6.37 1.18
CA MET A 22 0.28 7.67 0.49
C MET A 22 -0.55 8.77 1.19
N PHE A 23 -1.45 8.41 2.11
CA PHE A 23 -2.16 9.37 2.96
C PHE A 23 -1.47 9.61 4.32
N ALA A 24 -0.68 8.66 4.79
CA ALA A 24 0.04 8.74 6.06
C ALA A 24 1.40 9.45 5.90
N PHE A 25 2.01 9.38 4.72
CA PHE A 25 3.33 9.94 4.42
C PHE A 25 3.25 10.96 3.29
N ASP A 26 4.09 11.99 3.37
CA ASP A 26 4.06 13.11 2.41
C ASP A 26 4.65 12.71 1.05
N ASP A 27 5.59 11.77 1.05
CA ASP A 27 6.34 11.28 -0.10
C ASP A 27 6.84 9.83 0.11
N PHE A 28 7.42 9.27 -0.94
CA PHE A 28 7.93 7.91 -0.96
C PHE A 28 9.13 7.71 -0.05
N GLU A 29 10.08 8.63 -0.07
CA GLU A 29 11.33 8.53 0.69
C GLU A 29 11.07 8.44 2.20
N SER A 30 10.14 9.25 2.74
CA SER A 30 9.76 9.20 4.16
C SER A 30 9.03 7.92 4.55
N ALA A 31 8.27 7.32 3.63
CA ALA A 31 7.61 6.04 3.87
C ALA A 31 8.60 4.85 3.83
N ASP A 32 9.59 4.92 2.93
CA ASP A 32 10.57 3.84 2.67
C ASP A 32 11.82 3.91 3.55
N GLU A 33 12.03 5.02 4.26
CA GLU A 33 13.16 5.23 5.18
C GLU A 33 13.31 4.06 6.16
N ALA A 34 14.54 3.54 6.30
CA ALA A 34 14.83 2.44 7.20
C ALA A 34 14.79 2.90 8.66
N THR A 35 14.10 2.12 9.50
CA THR A 35 14.11 2.26 10.96
C THR A 35 15.34 1.58 11.57
N GLU A 36 15.58 1.80 12.87
CA GLU A 36 16.65 1.14 13.63
C GLU A 36 16.58 -0.39 13.63
N HIS A 37 15.40 -0.94 13.32
CA HIS A 37 15.14 -2.37 13.26
C HIS A 37 15.27 -2.96 11.84
N GLY A 38 15.63 -2.15 10.85
CA GLY A 38 15.88 -2.59 9.46
C GLY A 38 14.64 -2.64 8.56
N TRP A 39 13.45 -2.36 9.08
CA TRP A 39 12.21 -2.25 8.29
C TRP A 39 11.94 -0.80 7.89
N CYS A 40 11.21 -0.57 6.80
CA CYS A 40 10.79 0.78 6.39
C CYS A 40 9.80 1.41 7.39
N ARG A 41 9.78 2.75 7.50
CA ARG A 41 8.89 3.49 8.41
C ARG A 41 7.41 3.16 8.25
N ALA A 42 6.93 2.95 7.03
CA ALA A 42 5.55 2.54 6.79
C ALA A 42 5.16 1.24 7.53
N LEU A 43 6.11 0.32 7.72
CA LEU A 43 5.88 -0.96 8.40
C LEU A 43 5.86 -0.81 9.93
N ALA A 44 6.52 0.22 10.46
CA ALA A 44 6.54 0.55 11.89
C ALA A 44 5.43 1.53 12.30
N ASP A 45 4.67 2.08 11.36
CA ASP A 45 3.72 3.17 11.62
C ASP A 45 2.33 2.64 12.02
N CYS A 46 1.89 3.01 13.22
CA CYS A 46 0.60 2.60 13.78
C CYS A 46 -0.63 3.08 12.99
N ARG A 47 -0.48 4.03 12.07
CA ARG A 47 -1.56 4.51 11.20
C ARG A 47 -1.86 3.55 10.05
N ILE A 48 -0.99 2.55 9.80
CA ILE A 48 -1.14 1.56 8.74
C ILE A 48 -1.73 0.26 9.32
N PRO A 49 -3.02 -0.06 9.07
CA PRO A 49 -3.73 -1.15 9.74
C PRO A 49 -3.55 -2.51 9.05
N GLY A 50 -2.32 -2.86 8.64
CA GLY A 50 -2.02 -4.08 7.88
C GLY A 50 -1.10 -5.06 8.60
N ALA A 51 -1.10 -6.32 8.16
CA ALA A 51 -0.09 -7.29 8.57
C ALA A 51 1.28 -6.91 7.97
N GLY A 52 2.37 -7.17 8.69
CA GLY A 52 3.72 -6.77 8.26
C GLY A 52 4.09 -7.22 6.85
N ASP A 53 3.78 -8.47 6.47
CA ASP A 53 4.05 -8.98 5.11
C ASP A 53 3.23 -8.25 4.04
N HIS A 54 1.98 -7.93 4.33
CA HIS A 54 1.10 -7.20 3.42
C HIS A 54 1.46 -5.72 3.29
N VAL A 55 1.93 -5.08 4.37
CA VAL A 55 2.51 -3.74 4.31
C VAL A 55 3.83 -3.76 3.52
N GLY A 56 4.64 -4.81 3.70
CA GLY A 56 5.85 -5.05 2.89
C GLY A 56 5.52 -5.18 1.40
N ALA A 57 4.49 -5.93 1.05
CA ALA A 57 3.99 -6.06 -0.33
C ALA A 57 3.48 -4.72 -0.88
N ALA A 58 2.78 -3.92 -0.06
CA ALA A 58 2.34 -2.58 -0.45
C ALA A 58 3.53 -1.64 -0.75
N MET A 59 4.55 -1.65 0.11
CA MET A 59 5.78 -0.88 -0.12
C MET A 59 6.56 -1.40 -1.35
N ARG A 60 6.54 -2.71 -1.63
CA ARG A 60 7.11 -3.27 -2.86
C ARG A 60 6.40 -2.72 -4.09
N VAL A 61 5.06 -2.66 -4.09
CA VAL A 61 4.28 -2.04 -5.17
C VAL A 61 4.71 -0.58 -5.37
N LEU A 62 4.81 0.21 -4.30
CA LEU A 62 5.25 1.62 -4.39
C LEU A 62 6.70 1.76 -4.90
N ARG A 63 7.62 0.87 -4.50
CA ARG A 63 8.99 0.80 -5.03
C ARG A 63 9.00 0.55 -6.54
N HIS A 64 8.14 -0.34 -7.04
CA HIS A 64 8.00 -0.56 -8.49
C HIS A 64 7.55 0.71 -9.21
N GLY A 65 6.56 1.42 -8.67
CA GLY A 65 6.15 2.72 -9.21
C GLY A 65 7.29 3.74 -9.21
N ARG A 66 8.06 3.81 -8.12
CA ARG A 66 9.25 4.67 -8.05
C ARG A 66 10.32 4.29 -9.08
N ALA A 67 10.42 3.01 -9.42
CA ALA A 67 11.28 2.48 -10.48
C ALA A 67 10.73 2.66 -11.91
N GLY A 68 9.58 3.34 -12.06
CA GLY A 68 9.00 3.70 -13.36
C GLY A 68 7.92 2.76 -13.87
N TRP A 69 7.38 1.87 -13.03
CA TRP A 69 6.18 1.11 -13.41
C TRP A 69 4.98 2.04 -13.48
N ASP A 70 4.10 1.80 -14.46
CA ASP A 70 2.83 2.50 -14.55
C ASP A 70 1.82 1.96 -13.50
N ALA A 71 0.73 2.71 -13.34
CA ALA A 71 -0.28 2.37 -12.35
C ALA A 71 -1.00 1.04 -12.65
N ASP A 72 -1.11 0.64 -13.92
CA ASP A 72 -1.72 -0.64 -14.31
C ASP A 72 -0.87 -1.82 -13.82
N ALA A 73 0.43 -1.78 -14.05
CA ALA A 73 1.36 -2.80 -13.60
C ALA A 73 1.40 -2.89 -12.05
N MET A 74 1.35 -1.75 -11.37
CA MET A 74 1.29 -1.69 -9.90
C MET A 74 0.01 -2.32 -9.34
N VAL A 75 -1.15 -2.04 -9.96
CA VAL A 75 -2.44 -2.62 -9.56
C VAL A 75 -2.45 -4.13 -9.79
N ALA A 76 -1.96 -4.57 -10.96
CA ALA A 76 -1.87 -6.00 -11.28
C ALA A 76 -0.99 -6.76 -10.28
N GLU A 77 0.18 -6.21 -9.93
CA GLU A 77 1.09 -6.80 -8.93
C GLU A 77 0.42 -6.92 -7.55
N ALA A 78 -0.30 -5.88 -7.12
CA ALA A 78 -1.01 -5.90 -5.83
C ALA A 78 -2.09 -6.99 -5.78
N HIS A 79 -2.87 -7.13 -6.86
CA HIS A 79 -3.88 -8.18 -6.98
C HIS A 79 -3.27 -9.57 -7.05
N GLN A 80 -2.21 -9.74 -7.84
CA GLN A 80 -1.51 -11.01 -7.98
C GLN A 80 -0.98 -11.51 -6.63
N TYR A 81 -0.33 -10.64 -5.85
CA TYR A 81 0.13 -11.00 -4.51
C TYR A 81 -1.03 -11.46 -3.61
N TRP A 82 -2.15 -10.71 -3.61
CA TRP A 82 -3.31 -11.04 -2.79
C TRP A 82 -3.92 -12.39 -3.16
N ASP A 83 -4.12 -12.64 -4.45
CA ASP A 83 -4.75 -13.85 -4.96
C ASP A 83 -3.85 -15.08 -4.76
N GLN A 84 -2.53 -14.95 -4.97
CA GLN A 84 -1.60 -16.06 -4.75
C GLN A 84 -1.38 -16.34 -3.27
N GLY A 85 -1.33 -15.30 -2.44
CA GLY A 85 -1.15 -15.41 -1.00
C GLY A 85 -2.41 -15.79 -0.23
N GLN A 86 -3.59 -15.80 -0.87
CA GLN A 86 -4.89 -16.07 -0.25
C GLN A 86 -5.08 -15.30 1.07
N ALA A 87 -4.78 -14.00 1.03
CA ALA A 87 -4.81 -13.13 2.20
C ALA A 87 -4.01 -13.67 3.41
N GLY A 88 -2.86 -14.32 3.19
CA GLY A 88 -2.03 -14.90 4.25
C GLY A 88 -2.71 -16.05 4.99
N GLY A 89 -3.58 -16.80 4.31
CA GLY A 89 -4.40 -17.87 4.91
C GLY A 89 -5.68 -17.37 5.59
N HIS A 90 -6.02 -16.08 5.45
CA HIS A 90 -7.29 -15.53 5.90
C HIS A 90 -8.37 -15.71 4.81
N ASP A 91 -8.70 -16.95 4.47
CA ASP A 91 -9.57 -17.30 3.33
C ASP A 91 -10.90 -16.51 3.31
N LYS A 92 -11.54 -16.36 4.48
CA LYS A 92 -12.80 -15.61 4.62
C LYS A 92 -12.69 -14.12 4.25
N ASN A 93 -11.48 -13.57 4.25
CA ASN A 93 -11.20 -12.16 3.99
C ASN A 93 -10.73 -11.92 2.54
N VAL A 94 -10.44 -12.96 1.76
CA VAL A 94 -9.96 -12.84 0.37
C VAL A 94 -10.93 -12.03 -0.48
N ALA A 95 -12.21 -12.43 -0.53
CA ALA A 95 -13.22 -11.74 -1.32
C ALA A 95 -13.53 -10.32 -0.80
N PRO A 96 -13.75 -10.09 0.52
CA PRO A 96 -13.91 -8.74 1.05
C PRO A 96 -12.71 -7.82 0.77
N GLY A 97 -11.48 -8.31 0.91
CA GLY A 97 -10.27 -7.52 0.64
C GLY A 97 -10.12 -7.18 -0.84
N ARG A 98 -10.47 -8.11 -1.74
CA ARG A 98 -10.52 -7.86 -3.19
C ARG A 98 -11.55 -6.80 -3.55
N ALA A 99 -12.77 -6.91 -3.03
CA ALA A 99 -13.82 -5.92 -3.25
C ALA A 99 -13.43 -4.53 -2.71
N GLN A 100 -12.69 -4.47 -1.60
CA GLN A 100 -12.16 -3.20 -1.08
C GLN A 100 -11.08 -2.61 -2.01
N ALA A 101 -10.21 -3.45 -2.57
CA ALA A 101 -9.19 -3.02 -3.51
C ALA A 101 -9.78 -2.45 -4.80
N GLU A 102 -10.83 -3.08 -5.34
CA GLU A 102 -11.53 -2.59 -6.54
C GLU A 102 -12.15 -1.20 -6.31
N LYS A 103 -12.72 -0.95 -5.13
CA LYS A 103 -13.26 0.36 -4.77
C LYS A 103 -12.19 1.45 -4.63
N ILE A 104 -10.99 1.09 -4.16
CA ILE A 104 -9.91 2.07 -3.93
C ILE A 104 -9.06 2.32 -5.18
N GLU A 105 -9.13 1.45 -6.18
CA GLU A 105 -8.24 1.47 -7.34
C GLU A 105 -8.20 2.83 -8.04
N THR A 106 -9.35 3.44 -8.30
CA THR A 106 -9.39 4.78 -8.92
C THR A 106 -8.62 5.81 -8.10
N MET A 107 -8.80 5.80 -6.78
CA MET A 107 -8.11 6.72 -5.88
C MET A 107 -6.60 6.48 -5.85
N PHE A 108 -6.18 5.21 -5.81
CA PHE A 108 -4.77 4.84 -5.93
C PHE A 108 -4.17 5.43 -7.20
N ARG A 109 -4.79 5.18 -8.36
CA ARG A 109 -4.32 5.64 -9.67
C ARG A 109 -4.21 7.16 -9.76
N THR A 110 -5.20 7.89 -9.26
CA THR A 110 -5.18 9.36 -9.26
C THR A 110 -4.05 9.92 -8.41
N LYS A 111 -3.70 9.26 -7.29
CA LYS A 111 -2.76 9.78 -6.32
C LYS A 111 -1.31 9.38 -6.63
N VAL A 112 -1.10 8.13 -7.04
CA VAL A 112 0.23 7.49 -7.04
C VAL A 112 1.25 8.23 -7.90
N ALA A 113 0.89 8.66 -9.11
CA ALA A 113 1.79 9.38 -10.00
C ALA A 113 2.30 10.68 -9.34
N THR A 114 1.37 11.53 -8.87
CA THR A 114 1.74 12.80 -8.23
C THR A 114 2.47 12.61 -6.91
N TRP A 115 2.18 11.54 -6.17
CA TRP A 115 2.80 11.30 -4.87
C TRP A 115 4.24 10.78 -5.02
N LEU A 116 4.51 9.91 -6.01
CA LEU A 116 5.85 9.41 -6.32
C LEU A 116 6.79 10.49 -6.88
N GLU A 117 6.25 11.56 -7.46
CA GLU A 117 7.05 12.69 -7.96
C GLU A 117 7.43 13.69 -6.87
N ARG A 118 6.73 13.68 -5.72
CA ARG A 118 7.08 14.54 -4.59
C ARG A 118 8.46 14.16 -4.08
N ARG A 119 9.22 15.19 -3.73
CA ARG A 119 10.49 15.05 -3.01
C ARG A 119 10.36 15.92 -1.79
N THR A 120 10.67 15.40 -0.61
CA THR A 120 10.82 16.24 0.58
C THR A 120 11.86 17.30 0.28
N ALA A 121 11.53 18.58 0.53
CA ALA A 121 12.56 19.61 0.52
C ALA A 121 13.62 19.26 1.59
N PRO A 122 14.92 19.46 1.33
CA PRO A 122 15.91 19.31 2.39
C PRO A 122 15.56 20.26 3.53
N ALA A 123 15.46 19.71 4.73
CA ALA A 123 15.27 20.45 5.97
C ALA A 123 16.49 21.32 6.31
#